data_AF-A0A7W6AQY0-F1
#
_entry.id   AF-A0A7W6AQY0-F1
#
_cell.length_a   1.000
_cell.length_b   1.000
_cell.length_c   1.000
_cell.angle_alpha   90.00
_cell.angle_beta   90.00
_cell.angle_gamma   90.00
#
_symmetry.space_group_name_H-M   'P 1'
#
loop_
_entity.id
_entity.type
_entity.pdbx_description
1 polymer ?
#
loop_
_entity_poly.entity_id
_entity_poly.type
_entity_poly.pdbx_seq_one_letter_code
_entity_poly.pdbx_strand_id
1 'polypeptide(L)' 'EASEFVRTLQNRQGLQVACLEEIAYLQSFITREQLVARGELFAKTAYGKNLLRLAREESAADAHG' A
#
# COMPACT_ATOMS: atom_id res chain seq x y z
N GLU A 1 -2.71 24.88 -4.87
CA GLU A 1 -4.00 24.39 -5.41
C GLU A 1 -3.94 22.95 -5.95
N ALA A 2 -3.27 22.00 -5.28
CA ALA A 2 -3.29 20.58 -5.68
C ALA A 2 -3.48 19.60 -4.50
N SER A 3 -3.32 20.06 -3.26
CA SER A 3 -3.33 19.17 -2.09
C SER A 3 -4.69 18.99 -1.41
N GLU A 4 -5.71 19.78 -1.77
CA GLU A 4 -7.02 19.72 -1.11
C GLU A 4 -8.07 18.85 -1.83
N PHE A 5 -7.82 18.43 -3.08
CA PHE A 5 -8.81 17.63 -3.84
C PHE A 5 -8.82 16.15 -3.46
N VAL A 6 -7.69 15.61 -2.96
CA VAL A 6 -7.54 14.17 -2.68
C VAL A 6 -8.21 13.77 -1.35
N ARG A 7 -8.37 14.71 -0.41
CA ARG A 7 -8.81 14.41 0.97
C ARG A 7 -10.29 14.08 1.09
N THR A 8 -11.12 14.53 0.15
CA THR A 8 -12.59 14.43 0.26
C THR A 8 -13.16 13.15 -0.36
N LEU A 9 -12.42 12.48 -1.27
CA LEU A 9 -12.91 11.28 -1.97
C LEU A 9 -12.85 10.00 -1.13
N GLN A 10 -12.03 9.95 -0.07
CA GLN A 10 -11.81 8.72 0.69
C GLN A 10 -12.90 8.44 1.74
N ASN A 11 -13.75 9.42 2.04
CA ASN A 11 -14.51 9.42 3.30
C ASN A 11 -15.90 8.77 3.21
N ARG A 12 -16.25 8.05 2.15
CA ARG A 12 -17.64 7.57 2.02
C ARG A 12 -17.89 6.22 1.36
N GLN A 13 -16.91 5.58 0.74
CA GLN A 13 -17.15 4.29 0.12
C GLN A 13 -15.97 3.40 0.43
N GLY A 14 -16.24 2.16 0.87
CA GLY A 14 -15.26 1.09 1.05
C GLY A 14 -14.58 0.65 -0.25
N LEU A 15 -14.28 1.59 -1.15
CA LEU A 15 -13.46 1.44 -2.31
C LEU A 15 -12.00 1.49 -1.87
N GLN A 16 -11.52 0.32 -1.49
CA GLN A 16 -10.19 -0.15 -1.88
C GLN A 16 -9.04 0.79 -1.53
N VAL A 17 -8.81 0.98 -0.23
CA VAL A 17 -7.51 1.45 0.29
C VAL A 17 -6.36 0.63 -0.35
N ALA A 18 -6.60 -0.66 -0.64
CA ALA A 18 -5.80 -1.58 -1.49
C ALA A 18 -4.93 -0.94 -2.58
N CYS A 19 -5.51 -0.13 -3.49
CA CYS A 19 -4.74 0.40 -4.62
C CYS A 19 -3.84 1.58 -4.22
N LEU A 20 -4.15 2.29 -3.13
CA LEU A 20 -3.42 3.49 -2.75
C LEU A 20 -2.07 3.18 -2.10
N GLU A 21 -1.96 2.15 -1.25
CA GLU A 21 -0.65 1.75 -0.72
C GLU A 21 0.25 1.17 -1.79
N GLU A 22 -0.30 0.40 -2.73
CA GLU A 22 0.46 -0.11 -3.87
C GLU A 22 0.98 1.03 -4.73
N ILE A 23 0.13 1.99 -5.11
CA ILE A 23 0.57 3.18 -5.85
C ILE A 23 1.56 4.01 -5.02
N ALA A 24 1.32 4.20 -3.73
CA ALA A 24 2.22 4.95 -2.85
C ALA A 24 3.59 4.27 -2.75
N TYR A 25 3.63 2.95 -2.73
CA TYR A 25 4.86 2.17 -2.71
C TYR A 25 5.59 2.27 -4.06
N LEU A 26 4.88 2.08 -5.18
CA LEU A 26 5.42 2.25 -6.53
C LEU A 26 5.92 3.68 -6.81
N GLN A 27 5.30 4.68 -6.19
CA GLN A 27 5.72 6.09 -6.26
C GLN A 27 6.78 6.46 -5.21
N SER A 28 7.28 5.49 -4.42
CA SER A 28 8.24 5.71 -3.33
C SER A 28 7.75 6.69 -2.25
N PHE A 29 6.45 6.90 -2.11
CA PHE A 29 5.84 7.71 -1.03
C PHE A 29 5.84 6.98 0.32
N ILE A 30 5.81 5.65 0.30
CA ILE A 30 5.97 4.81 1.49
C ILE A 30 7.10 3.82 1.25
N THR A 31 7.84 3.49 2.32
CA THR A 31 8.88 2.48 2.23
C THR A 31 8.30 1.08 2.39
N ARG A 32 9.08 0.07 2.02
CA ARG A 32 8.70 -1.33 2.17
C ARG A 32 8.34 -1.68 3.62
N GLU A 33 9.09 -1.16 4.59
CA GLU A 33 8.84 -1.38 6.02
C GLU A 33 7.49 -0.82 6.43
N GLN A 34 7.11 0.35 5.89
CA GLN A 34 5.80 0.96 6.14
C GLN A 34 4.67 0.15 5.49
N LEU A 35 4.90 -0.38 4.28
CA LEU A 35 3.98 -1.27 3.59
C LEU A 35 3.76 -2.57 4.39
N VAL A 36 4.84 -3.18 4.89
CA VAL A 36 4.80 -4.39 5.74
C VAL A 36 4.07 -4.10 7.04
N ALA A 37 4.41 -3.01 7.75
CA ALA A 37 3.78 -2.66 9.01
C ALA A 37 2.25 -2.46 8.86
N ARG A 38 1.80 -1.83 7.78
CA ARG A 38 0.37 -1.74 7.45
C ARG A 38 -0.22 -3.09 7.10
N GLY A 39 0.49 -3.89 6.31
CA GLY A 39 0.11 -5.26 5.97
C GLY A 39 -0.09 -6.14 7.21
N GLU A 40 0.77 -6.01 8.22
CA GLU A 40 0.68 -6.70 9.51
C GLU A 40 -0.53 -6.24 10.33
N LEU A 41 -0.78 -4.93 10.40
CA LEU A 41 -1.96 -4.37 11.08
C LEU A 41 -3.26 -4.97 10.55
N PHE A 42 -3.30 -5.19 9.23
CA PHE A 42 -4.46 -5.75 8.52
C PHE A 42 -4.29 -7.21 8.14
N ALA A 43 -3.33 -7.96 8.73
CA ALA A 43 -2.97 -9.32 8.30
C ALA A 43 -4.14 -10.34 8.37
N LYS A 44 -5.15 -10.05 9.21
CA LYS A 44 -6.37 -10.84 9.33
C LYS A 44 -7.33 -10.65 8.15
N THR A 45 -7.12 -9.62 7.33
CA THR A 45 -7.96 -9.29 6.17
C THR A 45 -7.26 -9.70 4.88
N ALA A 46 -8.03 -9.87 3.80
CA ALA A 46 -7.47 -10.10 2.47
C ALA A 46 -6.56 -8.94 2.01
N TYR A 47 -6.85 -7.72 2.47
CA TYR A 47 -6.07 -6.53 2.15
C TYR A 47 -4.65 -6.58 2.75
N GLY A 48 -4.51 -6.82 4.06
CA GLY A 48 -3.18 -6.92 4.67
C GLY A 48 -2.36 -8.09 4.12
N LYS A 49 -3.01 -9.21 3.79
CA LYS A 49 -2.36 -10.34 3.10
C LYS A 49 -1.82 -9.94 1.72
N ASN A 50 -2.56 -9.14 0.96
CA ASN A 50 -2.10 -8.64 -0.35
C ASN A 50 -0.93 -7.65 -0.21
N LEU A 51 -0.97 -6.73 0.76
CA LEU A 51 0.14 -5.81 1.02
C LEU A 51 1.43 -6.56 1.40
N LEU A 52 1.32 -7.56 2.29
CA LEU A 52 2.44 -8.40 2.69
C LEU A 52 2.98 -9.25 1.53
N ARG A 53 2.12 -9.69 0.62
CA ARG A 53 2.53 -10.39 -0.61
C ARG A 53 3.34 -9.47 -1.52
N LEU A 54 2.82 -8.27 -1.79
CA LEU A 54 3.52 -7.27 -2.61
C LEU A 54 4.91 -6.93 -2.05
N ALA A 55 4.99 -6.68 -0.74
CA ALA A 55 6.25 -6.40 -0.05
C ALA A 55 7.27 -7.56 -0.11
N ARG A 56 6.78 -8.82 -0.19
CA ARG A 56 7.65 -10.00 -0.34
C ARG A 56 8.11 -10.20 -1.78
N GLU A 57 7.25 -9.95 -2.75
CA GLU A 57 7.56 -10.12 -4.19
C GLU A 57 8.67 -9.15 -4.64
N GLU A 58 8.68 -7.90 -4.16
CA GLU A 58 9.76 -6.96 -4.49
C GLU A 58 11.13 -7.37 -3.94
N SER A 59 11.20 -7.87 -2.69
CA SER A 59 12.48 -8.35 -2.14
C SER A 59 13.11 -9.48 -2.95
N ALA A 60 12.31 -10.22 -3.71
CA ALA A 60 12.80 -11.22 -4.64
C ALA A 60 13.22 -10.61 -6.00
N ALA A 61 12.61 -9.49 -6.42
CA ALA A 61 12.98 -8.76 -7.63
C ALA A 61 14.28 -7.96 -7.48
N ASP A 62 14.52 -7.36 -6.31
CA ASP A 62 15.76 -6.62 -6.01
C ASP A 62 16.99 -7.53 -5.91
N ALA A 63 16.79 -8.84 -5.71
CA ALA A 63 17.86 -9.83 -5.64
C ALA A 63 18.38 -10.31 -7.02
N HIS A 64 17.89 -9.72 -8.11
CA HIS A 64 18.27 -10.09 -9.49
C HIS A 64 18.84 -8.94 -10.34
N GLY A 65 19.37 -7.89 -9.70
CA GLY A 65 20.11 -6.80 -10.34
C GLY A 65 21.61 -6.85 -10.09
#